data_AF-A0A2G2ZRT1-F1
#
_entry.id   AF-A0A2G2ZRT1-F1
#
_cell.length_a   1.000
_cell.length_b   1.000
_cell.length_c   1.000
_cell.angle_alpha   90.00
_cell.angle_beta   90.00
_cell.angle_gamma   90.00
#
_symmetry.space_group_name_H-M   'P 1'
#
loop_
_entity.id
_entity.type
_entity.pdbx_description
1 polymer ?
#
loop_
_entity_poly.entity_id
_entity_poly.type
_entity_poly.pdbx_seq_one_letter_code
_entity_poly.pdbx_strand_id
1 'polypeptide(L)'
;MDLQESITNQTDVTFMLTKHVFSEEVEGNSNMVLSPLSIQIVLGLIAAGSSGPTKDQLLHFLKSKSIDELNSLYSHILNTVFVDGSPNGGPRLSVANGIWIEQTLPFNLDFKQVVDNVYKATSESGFHEQAPFMTSKKKQYISVFKGFKVLKLFYKMGTNNNIPSIFLQSGDTRKFCMYFILPDAHDGLPALLDKITSEPGFLNRHIPSRQVEVGKLLIPNFKTTFGFEAPEVLKGLGLTLPFFP
;
A
#
# COMPACT_ATOMS: atom_id res chain seq x y z
N MET A 1 -17.67 9.98 5.69
CA MET A 1 -17.82 8.52 5.57
C MET A 1 -17.35 7.89 6.89
N ASP A 2 -17.74 6.67 7.25
CA ASP A 2 -17.06 5.99 8.35
C ASP A 2 -15.63 5.61 7.94
N LEU A 3 -14.67 5.63 8.87
CA LEU A 3 -13.26 5.36 8.57
C LEU A 3 -13.06 3.97 7.95
N GLN A 4 -13.84 2.97 8.37
CA GLN A 4 -13.73 1.61 7.83
C GLN A 4 -14.22 1.52 6.38
N GLU A 5 -15.26 2.29 6.05
CA GLU A 5 -15.77 2.41 4.68
C GLU A 5 -14.74 3.13 3.79
N SER A 6 -14.11 4.22 4.27
CA SER A 6 -13.02 4.89 3.55
C SER A 6 -11.84 3.95 3.28
N ILE A 7 -11.41 3.17 4.29
CA ILE A 7 -10.32 2.19 4.13
C ILE A 7 -10.68 1.11 3.10
N THR A 8 -11.92 0.61 3.12
CA THR A 8 -12.39 -0.41 2.16
C THR A 8 -12.39 0.16 0.74
N ASN A 9 -12.89 1.38 0.55
CA ASN A 9 -12.88 2.05 -0.74
C ASN A 9 -11.45 2.29 -1.26
N GLN A 10 -10.52 2.75 -0.41
CA GLN A 10 -9.11 2.91 -0.79
C GLN A 10 -8.45 1.57 -1.15
N THR A 11 -8.83 0.48 -0.48
CA THR A 11 -8.32 -0.87 -0.76
C THR A 11 -8.79 -1.39 -2.12
N ASP A 12 -10.05 -1.12 -2.49
CA ASP A 12 -10.56 -1.48 -3.81
C ASP A 12 -9.86 -0.68 -4.93
N VAL A 13 -9.66 0.64 -4.72
CA VAL A 13 -8.88 1.48 -5.65
C VAL A 13 -7.44 0.95 -5.78
N THR A 14 -6.84 0.51 -4.68
CA THR A 14 -5.50 -0.09 -4.64
C THR A 14 -5.42 -1.30 -5.56
N PHE A 15 -6.38 -2.23 -5.51
CA PHE A 15 -6.35 -3.42 -6.36
C PHE A 15 -6.59 -3.11 -7.82
N MET A 16 -7.51 -2.18 -8.10
CA MET A 16 -7.76 -1.71 -9.47
C MET A 16 -6.48 -1.11 -10.07
N LEU A 17 -5.81 -0.22 -9.35
CA LEU A 17 -4.54 0.39 -9.77
C LEU A 17 -3.45 -0.67 -9.94
N THR A 18 -3.30 -1.57 -8.97
CA THR A 18 -2.28 -2.63 -9.00
C THR A 18 -2.47 -3.54 -10.21
N LYS A 19 -3.70 -3.96 -10.50
CA LYS A 19 -4.02 -4.78 -11.67
C LYS A 19 -3.69 -4.05 -12.97
N HIS A 20 -4.01 -2.76 -13.06
CA HIS A 20 -3.74 -2.01 -14.28
C HIS A 20 -2.25 -1.78 -14.51
N VAL A 21 -1.50 -1.36 -13.48
CA VAL A 21 -0.03 -1.25 -13.58
C VAL A 21 0.59 -2.62 -13.92
N PHE A 22 0.08 -3.72 -13.34
CA PHE A 22 0.53 -5.06 -13.70
C PHE A 22 0.26 -5.39 -15.17
N SER A 23 -0.83 -4.88 -15.75
CA SER A 23 -1.19 -5.19 -17.14
C SER A 23 -0.40 -4.34 -18.15
N GLU A 24 -0.10 -3.09 -17.81
CA GLU A 24 0.56 -2.14 -18.71
C GLU A 24 2.09 -2.18 -18.60
N GLU A 25 2.63 -2.39 -17.40
CA GLU A 25 4.07 -2.18 -17.12
C GLU A 25 4.85 -3.47 -16.89
N VAL A 26 4.17 -4.60 -16.64
CA VAL A 26 4.84 -5.87 -16.32
C VAL A 26 4.88 -6.75 -17.56
N GLU A 27 6.06 -6.85 -18.15
CA GLU A 27 6.30 -7.72 -19.30
C GLU A 27 6.84 -9.09 -18.87
N GLY A 28 6.33 -10.15 -19.50
CA GLY A 28 6.83 -11.51 -19.35
C GLY A 28 6.82 -12.03 -17.91
N ASN A 29 7.99 -12.43 -17.41
CA ASN A 29 8.17 -13.00 -16.07
C ASN A 29 8.81 -12.01 -15.07
N SER A 30 8.63 -10.71 -15.29
CA SER A 30 9.17 -9.69 -14.38
C SER A 30 8.39 -9.65 -13.06
N ASN A 31 9.11 -9.37 -11.97
CA ASN A 31 8.50 -9.15 -10.66
C ASN A 31 8.07 -7.70 -10.52
N MET A 32 6.94 -7.49 -9.86
CA MET A 32 6.39 -6.17 -9.59
C MET A 32 6.25 -5.96 -8.08
N VAL A 33 6.64 -4.77 -7.61
CA VAL A 33 6.35 -4.30 -6.27
C VAL A 33 5.90 -2.85 -6.35
N LEU A 34 4.79 -2.52 -5.70
CA LEU A 34 4.36 -1.13 -5.63
C LEU A 34 3.84 -0.79 -4.23
N SER A 35 3.79 0.50 -3.95
CA SER A 35 3.04 1.06 -2.83
C SER A 35 1.83 1.82 -3.41
N PRO A 36 0.67 1.15 -3.58
CA PRO A 36 -0.55 1.78 -4.10
C PRO A 36 -0.96 2.98 -3.25
N LEU A 37 -0.76 2.85 -1.93
CA LEU A 37 -1.03 3.90 -0.97
C LEU A 37 -0.16 5.15 -1.19
N SER A 38 1.11 5.00 -1.57
CA SER A 38 1.97 6.14 -1.91
C SER A 38 1.43 6.89 -3.14
N ILE A 39 0.95 6.18 -4.16
CA ILE A 39 0.33 6.79 -5.35
C ILE A 39 -0.95 7.52 -4.94
N GLN A 40 -1.80 6.90 -4.14
CA GLN A 40 -3.04 7.50 -3.63
C GLN A 40 -2.79 8.77 -2.82
N ILE A 41 -1.75 8.79 -1.99
CA ILE A 41 -1.32 9.96 -1.22
C ILE A 41 -0.93 11.11 -2.16
N VAL A 42 -0.14 10.84 -3.22
CA VAL A 42 0.20 11.85 -4.23
C VAL A 42 -1.05 12.35 -4.97
N LEU A 43 -1.97 11.46 -5.34
CA LEU A 43 -3.23 11.85 -5.98
C LEU A 43 -4.12 12.70 -5.06
N GLY A 44 -4.16 12.39 -3.76
CA GLY A 44 -4.85 13.20 -2.75
C GLY A 44 -4.26 14.60 -2.64
N LEU A 45 -2.94 14.70 -2.74
CA LEU A 45 -2.23 15.97 -2.72
C LEU A 45 -2.54 16.81 -3.96
N ILE A 46 -2.55 16.20 -5.15
CA ILE A 46 -2.98 16.87 -6.39
C ILE A 46 -4.44 17.33 -6.26
N ALA A 47 -5.31 16.49 -5.67
CA ALA A 47 -6.72 16.84 -5.47
C ALA A 47 -6.87 18.08 -4.59
N ALA A 48 -6.09 18.17 -3.50
CA ALA A 48 -6.10 19.32 -2.60
C ALA A 48 -5.62 20.62 -3.26
N GLY A 49 -4.73 20.53 -4.26
CA GLY A 49 -4.26 21.68 -5.05
C GLY A 49 -5.15 22.03 -6.26
N SER A 50 -6.19 21.25 -6.52
CA SER A 50 -7.05 21.38 -7.70
C SER A 50 -8.42 21.99 -7.40
N SER A 51 -9.12 22.44 -8.44
CA SER A 51 -10.49 22.95 -8.34
C SER A 51 -11.34 22.50 -9.53
N GLY A 52 -12.65 22.73 -9.44
CA GLY A 52 -13.60 22.40 -10.52
C GLY A 52 -13.55 20.93 -10.97
N PRO A 53 -13.66 20.65 -12.28
CA PRO A 53 -13.75 19.28 -12.81
C PRO A 53 -12.57 18.38 -12.46
N THR A 54 -11.35 18.92 -12.39
CA THR A 54 -10.15 18.14 -12.04
C THR A 54 -10.23 17.59 -10.63
N LYS A 55 -10.67 18.43 -9.68
CA LYS A 55 -10.91 18.01 -8.29
C LYS A 55 -11.98 16.94 -8.22
N ASP A 56 -13.07 17.12 -8.95
CA ASP A 56 -14.21 16.19 -8.92
C ASP A 56 -13.82 14.83 -9.52
N GLN A 57 -13.02 14.80 -10.59
CA GLN A 57 -12.49 13.56 -11.16
C GLN A 57 -11.53 12.84 -10.19
N LEU A 58 -10.65 13.58 -9.51
CA LEU A 58 -9.72 13.00 -8.52
C LEU A 58 -10.48 12.42 -7.30
N LEU A 59 -11.48 13.14 -6.79
CA LEU A 59 -12.33 12.65 -5.70
C LEU A 59 -13.11 11.40 -6.10
N HIS A 60 -13.67 11.39 -7.32
CA HIS A 60 -14.37 10.22 -7.87
C HIS A 60 -13.43 9.02 -8.00
N PHE A 61 -12.25 9.22 -8.58
CA PHE A 61 -11.23 8.19 -8.76
C PHE A 61 -10.79 7.60 -7.41
N LEU A 62 -10.53 8.46 -6.42
CA LEU A 62 -10.16 8.06 -5.07
C LEU A 62 -11.36 7.59 -4.24
N LYS A 63 -12.57 7.50 -4.80
CA LYS A 63 -13.80 7.12 -4.10
C LYS A 63 -14.01 7.88 -2.79
N SER A 64 -13.71 9.18 -2.79
CA SER A 64 -13.89 10.07 -1.64
C SER A 64 -14.94 11.13 -1.92
N LYS A 65 -15.61 11.58 -0.85
CA LYS A 65 -16.67 12.59 -0.91
C LYS A 65 -16.13 14.02 -0.86
N SER A 66 -14.96 14.24 -0.27
CA SER A 66 -14.36 15.57 -0.15
C SER A 66 -12.85 15.52 0.06
N ILE A 67 -12.20 16.68 -0.13
CA ILE A 67 -10.78 16.88 0.17
C ILE A 67 -10.52 16.76 1.68
N ASP A 68 -11.42 17.27 2.51
CA ASP A 68 -11.27 17.17 3.97
C ASP A 68 -11.27 15.71 4.44
N GLU A 69 -12.09 14.86 3.81
CA GLU A 69 -12.13 13.44 4.10
C GLU A 69 -10.82 12.74 3.69
N LEU A 70 -10.30 13.04 2.48
CA LEU A 70 -9.00 12.53 2.02
C LEU A 70 -7.85 12.97 2.92
N ASN A 71 -7.77 14.26 3.23
CA ASN A 71 -6.71 14.82 4.06
C ASN A 71 -6.77 14.25 5.48
N SER A 72 -7.97 14.06 6.05
CA SER A 72 -8.13 13.42 7.36
C SER A 72 -7.65 11.96 7.34
N LEU A 73 -8.03 11.20 6.31
CA LEU A 73 -7.61 9.82 6.13
C LEU A 73 -6.09 9.69 5.94
N TYR A 74 -5.51 10.46 5.02
CA TYR A 74 -4.08 10.38 4.73
C TYR A 74 -3.22 10.95 5.87
N SER A 75 -3.68 11.99 6.56
CA SER A 75 -3.03 12.45 7.80
C SER A 75 -3.02 11.34 8.86
N HIS A 76 -4.15 10.64 9.04
CA HIS A 76 -4.20 9.50 9.96
C HIS A 76 -3.23 8.41 9.53
N ILE A 77 -3.23 8.01 8.25
CA ILE A 77 -2.35 6.97 7.72
C ILE A 77 -0.87 7.36 7.82
N LEU A 78 -0.50 8.59 7.49
CA LEU A 78 0.89 9.06 7.53
C LEU A 78 1.42 9.13 8.95
N ASN A 79 0.58 9.55 9.91
CA ASN A 79 0.95 9.66 11.32
C ASN A 79 0.86 8.34 12.09
N THR A 80 0.24 7.30 11.51
CA THR A 80 0.12 5.99 12.15
C THR A 80 0.88 4.92 11.40
N VAL A 81 0.66 4.73 10.10
CA VAL A 81 1.21 3.61 9.32
C VAL A 81 2.65 3.90 8.85
N PHE A 82 2.95 5.10 8.37
CA PHE A 82 4.25 5.42 7.73
C PHE A 82 5.35 5.87 8.69
N VAL A 83 5.06 5.99 9.99
CA VAL A 83 6.07 6.33 11.00
C VAL A 83 7.09 5.21 11.12
N ASP A 84 8.38 5.56 11.16
CA ASP A 84 9.44 4.57 11.39
C ASP A 84 9.24 3.87 12.74
N GLY A 85 9.00 2.56 12.69
CA GLY A 85 8.83 1.73 13.88
C GLY A 85 10.15 1.30 14.50
N SER A 86 11.27 1.44 13.78
CA SER A 86 12.57 0.92 14.19
C SER A 86 13.04 1.38 15.58
N PRO A 87 12.83 2.65 16.02
CA PRO A 87 13.20 3.08 17.37
C PRO A 87 12.41 2.37 18.49
N ASN A 88 11.24 1.85 18.15
CA ASN A 88 10.31 1.20 19.07
C ASN A 88 10.22 -0.33 18.85
N GLY A 89 11.21 -0.91 18.16
CA GLY A 89 11.28 -2.35 17.86
C GLY A 89 10.39 -2.81 16.71
N GLY A 90 9.68 -1.91 16.02
CA GLY A 90 8.90 -2.21 14.81
C GLY A 90 9.75 -2.26 13.54
N PRO A 91 9.13 -2.49 12.37
CA PRO A 91 9.82 -2.48 11.09
C PRO A 91 10.37 -1.09 10.76
N ARG A 92 11.52 -1.05 10.07
CA ARG A 92 12.04 0.19 9.50
C ARG A 92 11.23 0.57 8.28
N LEU A 93 10.65 1.77 8.30
CA LEU A 93 9.91 2.36 7.19
C LEU A 93 10.56 3.68 6.78
N SER A 94 10.74 3.88 5.48
CA SER A 94 11.22 5.13 4.91
C SER A 94 10.35 5.47 3.71
N VAL A 95 9.85 6.70 3.68
CA VAL A 95 8.91 7.19 2.67
C VAL A 95 9.44 8.50 2.14
N ALA A 96 9.46 8.63 0.82
CA ALA A 96 9.86 9.84 0.14
C ALA A 96 8.72 10.33 -0.74
N ASN A 97 8.21 11.53 -0.43
CA ASN A 97 7.29 12.29 -1.28
C ASN A 97 8.02 13.57 -1.69
N GLY A 98 7.70 14.15 -2.84
CA GLY A 98 8.29 15.41 -3.30
C GLY A 98 7.43 16.08 -4.37
N ILE A 99 7.37 17.41 -4.35
CA ILE A 99 6.78 18.23 -5.41
C ILE A 99 7.83 19.23 -5.87
N TRP A 100 7.96 19.36 -7.19
CA TRP A 100 8.79 20.38 -7.83
C TRP A 100 7.89 21.26 -8.70
N ILE A 101 7.97 22.58 -8.53
CA ILE A 101 7.23 23.58 -9.31
C ILE A 101 8.25 24.51 -9.96
N GLU A 102 7.97 24.96 -11.18
CA GLU A 102 8.78 25.94 -11.88
C GLU A 102 8.89 27.25 -11.08
N GLN A 103 10.10 27.78 -10.92
CA GLN A 103 10.40 28.94 -10.06
C GLN A 103 9.65 30.22 -10.45
N THR A 104 9.19 30.29 -11.70
CA THR A 104 8.45 31.42 -12.28
C THR A 104 6.99 31.47 -11.82
N LEU A 105 6.45 30.39 -11.26
CA LEU A 105 5.07 30.29 -10.81
C LEU A 105 4.92 30.59 -9.30
N PRO A 106 3.94 31.40 -8.89
CA PRO A 106 3.71 31.68 -7.47
C PRO A 106 3.18 30.43 -6.77
N PHE A 107 3.88 29.98 -5.72
CA PHE A 107 3.43 28.86 -4.90
C PHE A 107 2.35 29.35 -3.91
N ASN A 108 1.15 28.76 -3.99
CA ASN A 108 0.06 29.10 -3.07
C ASN A 108 0.42 28.70 -1.62
N LEU A 109 0.43 29.67 -0.70
CA LEU A 109 0.85 29.47 0.69
C LEU A 109 -0.06 28.54 1.49
N ASP A 110 -1.36 28.53 1.21
CA ASP A 110 -2.31 27.61 1.87
C ASP A 110 -2.08 26.18 1.39
N PHE A 111 -1.79 26.01 0.09
CA PHE A 111 -1.38 24.72 -0.46
C PHE A 111 -0.05 24.24 0.14
N LYS A 112 0.89 25.16 0.38
CA LYS A 112 2.18 24.83 1.03
C LYS A 112 1.97 24.27 2.42
N GLN A 113 1.07 24.85 3.19
CA GLN A 113 0.72 24.33 4.52
C GLN A 113 0.15 22.92 4.45
N VAL A 114 -0.67 22.61 3.44
CA VAL A 114 -1.18 21.25 3.23
C VAL A 114 -0.04 20.27 2.90
N VAL A 115 0.85 20.63 1.97
CA VAL A 115 2.03 19.79 1.61
C VAL A 115 2.89 19.48 2.83
N ASP A 116 3.25 20.52 3.59
CA ASP A 116 4.19 20.42 4.70
C ASP A 116 3.56 19.67 5.89
N ASN A 117 2.31 19.99 6.24
CA ASN A 117 1.68 19.48 7.45
C ASN A 117 1.00 18.13 7.27
N VAL A 118 0.46 17.85 6.07
CA VAL A 118 -0.29 16.62 5.80
C VAL A 118 0.59 15.57 5.14
N TYR A 119 1.37 15.93 4.12
CA TYR A 119 2.00 14.97 3.20
C TYR A 119 3.50 14.67 3.44
N LYS A 120 4.18 15.45 4.30
CA LYS A 120 5.54 15.21 4.86
C LYS A 120 6.59 14.75 3.83
N ALA A 121 6.83 15.55 2.80
CA ALA A 121 7.68 15.24 1.65
C ALA A 121 9.19 15.55 1.85
N THR A 122 10.09 14.55 1.73
CA THR A 122 11.59 14.66 1.55
C THR A 122 12.23 13.28 1.22
N SER A 123 13.51 13.19 0.77
CA SER A 123 14.11 12.01 0.08
C SER A 123 15.30 11.30 0.78
N GLU A 124 15.39 9.95 0.75
CA GLU A 124 16.65 9.13 0.85
C GLU A 124 16.51 7.71 0.24
N SER A 125 17.63 7.00 -0.02
CA SER A 125 17.77 5.78 -0.88
C SER A 125 18.26 4.50 -0.15
N GLY A 126 18.09 3.30 -0.76
CA GLY A 126 18.35 1.98 -0.15
C GLY A 126 19.17 0.97 -1.01
N PHE A 127 19.66 -0.11 -0.36
CA PHE A 127 20.64 -1.11 -0.85
C PHE A 127 20.08 -2.52 -1.14
N HIS A 128 20.86 -3.35 -1.88
CA HIS A 128 20.54 -4.66 -2.51
C HIS A 128 21.20 -5.91 -1.85
N GLU A 129 20.51 -7.09 -1.79
CA GLU A 129 21.10 -8.46 -1.59
C GLU A 129 20.06 -9.60 -1.76
N GLN A 130 20.47 -10.82 -2.20
CA GLN A 130 19.60 -12.01 -2.43
C GLN A 130 19.80 -13.11 -1.36
N ALA A 131 18.75 -13.91 -1.07
CA ALA A 131 18.71 -14.88 0.04
C ALA A 131 17.94 -16.18 -0.30
N PRO A 132 18.16 -17.31 0.44
CA PRO A 132 17.55 -18.64 0.18
C PRO A 132 16.12 -18.79 0.74
N PHE A 133 15.30 -19.73 0.23
CA PHE A 133 13.90 -19.96 0.66
C PHE A 133 13.68 -20.04 2.19
N MET A 134 12.61 -19.43 2.69
CA MET A 134 12.14 -19.60 4.08
C MET A 134 11.28 -20.87 4.22
N THR A 135 11.51 -21.63 5.30
CA THR A 135 10.71 -22.83 5.64
C THR A 135 10.30 -22.81 7.11
N SER A 136 9.17 -23.43 7.45
CA SER A 136 8.70 -23.55 8.83
C SER A 136 7.90 -24.83 9.06
N LYS A 137 8.05 -25.43 10.24
CA LYS A 137 7.27 -26.59 10.72
C LYS A 137 6.20 -26.19 11.76
N LYS A 138 6.11 -24.90 12.10
CA LYS A 138 5.11 -24.39 13.07
C LYS A 138 3.75 -24.25 12.41
N LYS A 139 2.67 -24.26 13.21
CA LYS A 139 1.33 -23.91 12.73
C LYS A 139 1.34 -22.50 12.10
N GLN A 140 0.63 -22.33 10.99
CA GLN A 140 0.63 -21.10 10.20
C GLN A 140 -0.79 -20.58 10.01
N TYR A 141 -0.93 -19.27 9.85
CA TYR A 141 -2.20 -18.64 9.50
C TYR A 141 -2.48 -18.87 8.01
N ILE A 142 -3.12 -19.99 7.68
CA ILE A 142 -3.47 -20.36 6.31
C ILE A 142 -4.97 -20.61 6.21
N SER A 143 -5.58 -20.06 5.17
CA SER A 143 -6.93 -20.39 4.72
C SER A 143 -6.88 -20.93 3.30
N VAL A 144 -7.68 -21.95 3.01
CA VAL A 144 -7.80 -22.55 1.66
C VAL A 144 -9.18 -22.20 1.11
N PHE A 145 -9.20 -21.66 -0.10
CA PHE A 145 -10.41 -21.31 -0.84
C PHE A 145 -10.45 -22.08 -2.15
N LYS A 146 -11.61 -22.08 -2.82
CA LYS A 146 -11.72 -22.68 -4.15
C LYS A 146 -10.86 -21.88 -5.14
N GLY A 147 -9.77 -22.49 -5.61
CA GLY A 147 -8.88 -21.96 -6.64
C GLY A 147 -7.64 -21.22 -6.13
N PHE A 148 -7.51 -20.99 -4.82
CA PHE A 148 -6.33 -20.32 -4.23
C PHE A 148 -6.22 -20.54 -2.73
N LYS A 149 -5.04 -20.21 -2.18
CA LYS A 149 -4.72 -20.29 -0.75
C LYS A 149 -4.21 -18.93 -0.27
N VAL A 150 -4.49 -18.58 0.98
CA VAL A 150 -3.99 -17.36 1.59
C VAL A 150 -3.15 -17.70 2.81
N LEU A 151 -1.91 -17.21 2.84
CA LEU A 151 -1.01 -17.28 3.99
C LEU A 151 -0.78 -15.87 4.55
N LYS A 152 -0.88 -15.72 5.87
CA LYS A 152 -0.58 -14.49 6.60
C LYS A 152 0.69 -14.66 7.44
N LEU A 153 1.70 -13.83 7.18
CA LEU A 153 2.96 -13.81 7.93
C LEU A 153 3.14 -12.47 8.63
N PHE A 154 3.34 -12.48 9.94
CA PHE A 154 3.64 -11.27 10.71
C PHE A 154 5.11 -10.90 10.60
N TYR A 155 5.41 -9.61 10.46
CA TYR A 155 6.77 -9.10 10.63
C TYR A 155 7.20 -9.26 12.09
N LYS A 156 8.48 -9.56 12.31
CA LYS A 156 9.03 -9.67 13.66
C LYS A 156 9.01 -8.29 14.31
N MET A 157 8.33 -8.21 15.45
CA MET A 157 8.42 -7.07 16.35
C MET A 157 9.47 -7.39 17.42
N GLY A 158 10.35 -6.43 17.69
CA GLY A 158 11.37 -6.51 18.73
C GLY A 158 10.70 -6.57 20.10
N THR A 159 10.67 -7.75 20.71
CA THR A 159 10.40 -7.88 22.14
C THR A 159 11.73 -7.74 22.87
N ASN A 160 11.95 -6.61 23.56
CA ASN A 160 13.06 -6.49 24.48
C ASN A 160 12.80 -7.41 25.68
N ASN A 161 13.22 -8.67 25.58
CA ASN A 161 13.00 -9.72 26.59
C ASN A 161 13.70 -9.45 27.93
N ASN A 162 14.49 -8.37 28.04
CA ASN A 162 15.26 -8.01 29.22
C ASN A 162 14.61 -6.88 30.06
N ILE A 163 13.44 -6.37 29.68
CA ILE A 163 12.75 -5.31 30.42
C ILE A 163 11.34 -5.80 30.77
N PRO A 164 10.98 -5.91 32.07
CA PRO A 164 9.62 -6.27 32.48
C PRO A 164 8.61 -5.32 31.82
N SER A 165 7.53 -5.88 31.26
CA SER A 165 6.51 -5.16 30.48
C SER A 165 5.84 -3.99 31.21
N ILE A 166 6.02 -3.85 32.53
CA ILE A 166 5.53 -2.72 33.31
C ILE A 166 6.37 -1.43 33.13
N PHE A 167 7.60 -1.54 32.60
CA PHE A 167 8.49 -0.42 32.28
C PHE A 167 8.51 -0.06 30.78
N LEU A 168 7.88 -0.86 29.91
CA LEU A 168 7.75 -0.59 28.48
C LEU A 168 6.48 0.22 28.23
N GLN A 169 6.51 1.53 28.49
CA GLN A 169 5.36 2.41 28.19
C GLN A 169 5.22 2.78 26.70
N SER A 170 6.17 2.43 25.82
CA SER A 170 6.16 2.93 24.43
C SER A 170 6.76 1.94 23.42
N GLY A 171 6.14 0.78 23.24
CA GLY A 171 6.45 -0.11 22.11
C GLY A 171 5.60 0.22 20.89
N ASP A 172 6.09 -0.03 19.68
CA ASP A 172 5.26 0.06 18.48
C ASP A 172 4.13 -0.98 18.58
N THR A 173 2.88 -0.53 18.68
CA THR A 173 1.70 -1.40 18.80
C THR A 173 1.19 -1.89 17.45
N ARG A 174 1.70 -1.34 16.35
CA ARG A 174 1.28 -1.69 14.99
C ARG A 174 1.72 -3.10 14.67
N LYS A 175 0.87 -3.83 13.95
CA LYS A 175 1.15 -5.19 13.49
C LYS A 175 1.18 -5.22 11.98
N PHE A 176 2.38 -5.19 11.42
CA PHE A 176 2.58 -5.40 10.00
C PHE A 176 2.56 -6.90 9.69
N CYS A 177 1.94 -7.26 8.58
CA CYS A 177 1.97 -8.62 8.05
C CYS A 177 2.00 -8.60 6.52
N MET A 178 2.59 -9.65 5.94
CA MET A 178 2.56 -9.94 4.51
C MET A 178 1.50 -11.02 4.25
N TYR A 179 0.71 -10.83 3.19
CA TYR A 179 -0.23 -11.83 2.69
C TYR A 179 0.32 -12.45 1.41
N PHE A 180 0.37 -13.77 1.35
CA PHE A 180 0.62 -14.52 0.12
C PHE A 180 -0.71 -15.11 -0.35
N ILE A 181 -1.18 -14.67 -1.51
CA ILE A 181 -2.38 -15.21 -2.16
C ILE A 181 -1.90 -16.04 -3.35
N LEU A 182 -1.94 -17.35 -3.19
CA LEU A 182 -1.33 -18.31 -4.12
C LEU A 182 -2.44 -19.04 -4.91
N PRO A 183 -2.56 -18.85 -6.23
CA PRO A 183 -3.47 -19.63 -7.06
C PRO A 183 -3.13 -21.13 -7.00
N ASP A 184 -4.14 -21.98 -7.19
CA ASP A 184 -3.92 -23.43 -7.32
C ASP A 184 -3.29 -23.79 -8.67
N ALA A 185 -3.64 -23.06 -9.73
CA ALA A 185 -3.08 -23.21 -11.07
C ALA A 185 -1.77 -22.43 -11.21
N HIS A 186 -0.78 -22.99 -11.93
CA HIS A 186 0.54 -22.38 -12.10
C HIS A 186 0.50 -21.03 -12.85
N ASP A 187 -0.42 -20.91 -13.80
CA ASP A 187 -0.73 -19.72 -14.60
C ASP A 187 -1.97 -18.97 -14.08
N GLY A 188 -2.41 -19.25 -12.85
CA GLY A 188 -3.67 -18.75 -12.30
C GLY A 188 -3.64 -17.30 -11.80
N LEU A 189 -2.49 -16.60 -11.88
CA LEU A 189 -2.35 -15.23 -11.34
C LEU A 189 -3.29 -14.22 -12.04
N PRO A 190 -3.41 -14.18 -13.38
CA PRO A 190 -4.34 -13.25 -14.04
C PRO A 190 -5.79 -13.48 -13.61
N ALA A 191 -6.26 -14.73 -13.59
CA ALA A 191 -7.62 -15.08 -13.14
C ALA A 191 -7.86 -14.72 -11.66
N LEU A 192 -6.82 -14.83 -10.83
CA LEU A 192 -6.89 -14.39 -9.44
C LEU A 192 -6.98 -12.85 -9.32
N LEU A 193 -6.24 -12.09 -10.13
CA LEU A 193 -6.34 -10.62 -10.17
C LEU A 193 -7.73 -10.16 -10.64
N ASP A 194 -8.31 -10.82 -11.64
CA ASP A 194 -9.68 -10.60 -12.06
C ASP A 194 -10.67 -10.83 -10.91
N LYS A 195 -10.50 -11.93 -10.19
CA LYS A 195 -11.33 -12.24 -9.03
C LYS A 195 -11.22 -11.18 -7.94
N ILE A 196 -10.00 -10.80 -7.55
CA ILE A 196 -9.73 -9.79 -6.51
C ILE A 196 -10.40 -8.46 -6.86
N THR A 197 -10.31 -8.04 -8.13
CA THR A 197 -10.87 -6.75 -8.58
C THR A 197 -12.38 -6.78 -8.80
N SER A 198 -12.96 -7.96 -9.08
CA SER A 198 -14.41 -8.12 -9.27
C SER A 198 -15.22 -8.17 -7.97
N GLU A 199 -14.57 -8.43 -6.83
CA GLU A 199 -15.22 -8.67 -5.55
C GLU A 199 -14.90 -7.56 -4.52
N PRO A 200 -15.79 -6.58 -4.28
CA PRO A 200 -15.55 -5.50 -3.32
C PRO A 200 -15.19 -6.04 -1.94
N GLY A 201 -14.16 -5.49 -1.28
CA GLY A 201 -13.74 -5.97 0.05
C GLY A 201 -13.19 -7.40 0.07
N PHE A 202 -12.66 -7.90 -1.07
CA PHE A 202 -12.08 -9.24 -1.19
C PHE A 202 -11.12 -9.58 -0.04
N LEU A 203 -10.15 -8.71 0.27
CA LEU A 203 -9.17 -8.97 1.34
C LEU A 203 -9.85 -9.26 2.68
N ASN A 204 -10.82 -8.42 3.08
CA ASN A 204 -11.47 -8.53 4.39
C ASN A 204 -12.15 -9.89 4.60
N ARG A 205 -12.65 -10.51 3.53
CA ARG A 205 -13.28 -11.83 3.57
C ARG A 205 -12.30 -13.00 3.52
N HIS A 206 -11.06 -12.77 3.08
CA HIS A 206 -10.09 -13.83 2.81
C HIS A 206 -8.88 -13.82 3.75
N ILE A 207 -8.86 -12.97 4.78
CA ILE A 207 -7.80 -12.94 5.81
C ILE A 207 -7.88 -14.19 6.71
N PRO A 208 -6.80 -14.99 6.81
CA PRO A 208 -6.76 -16.10 7.75
C PRO A 208 -6.79 -15.64 9.20
N SER A 209 -7.71 -16.21 9.99
CA SER A 209 -7.89 -15.89 11.42
C SER A 209 -7.42 -17.00 12.36
N ARG A 210 -7.14 -18.20 11.86
CA ARG A 210 -6.75 -19.38 12.65
C ARG A 210 -5.44 -19.97 12.15
N GLN A 211 -4.70 -20.59 13.06
CA GLN A 211 -3.50 -21.35 12.72
C GLN A 211 -3.85 -22.81 12.43
N VAL A 212 -3.23 -23.36 11.40
CA VAL A 212 -3.41 -24.76 10.98
C VAL A 212 -2.06 -25.45 10.88
N GLU A 213 -2.07 -26.78 11.01
CA GLU A 213 -0.90 -27.60 10.74
C GLU A 213 -0.62 -27.62 9.23
N VAL A 214 0.66 -27.56 8.87
CA VAL A 214 1.09 -27.47 7.48
C VAL A 214 2.14 -28.54 7.25
N GLY A 215 1.92 -29.39 6.24
CA GLY A 215 2.86 -30.45 5.89
C GLY A 215 4.18 -29.90 5.35
N LYS A 216 4.13 -29.23 4.20
CA LYS A 216 5.30 -28.59 3.58
C LYS A 216 4.96 -27.14 3.23
N LEU A 217 5.67 -26.20 3.83
CA LEU A 217 5.60 -24.78 3.50
C LEU A 217 6.94 -24.32 2.94
N LEU A 218 6.92 -23.87 1.69
CA LEU A 218 8.07 -23.30 0.99
C LEU A 218 7.71 -21.87 0.58
N ILE A 219 8.52 -20.91 0.96
CA ILE A 219 8.33 -19.51 0.56
C ILE A 219 9.63 -19.03 -0.08
N PRO A 220 9.61 -18.61 -1.36
CA PRO A 220 10.79 -18.06 -2.01
C PRO A 220 11.22 -16.80 -1.28
N ASN A 221 12.52 -16.70 -1.03
CA ASN A 221 13.10 -15.41 -0.74
C ASN A 221 13.32 -14.70 -2.07
N PHE A 222 12.89 -13.45 -2.12
CA PHE A 222 13.06 -12.60 -3.28
C PHE A 222 13.38 -11.19 -2.81
N LYS A 223 14.07 -10.46 -3.67
CA LYS A 223 14.25 -9.03 -3.57
C LYS A 223 13.88 -8.43 -4.90
N THR A 224 13.09 -7.37 -4.87
CA THR A 224 12.63 -6.70 -6.07
C THR A 224 12.52 -5.21 -5.79
N THR A 225 12.78 -4.44 -6.83
CA THR A 225 12.52 -3.01 -6.93
C THR A 225 11.78 -2.82 -8.25
N PHE A 226 10.80 -1.94 -8.27
CA PHE A 226 10.02 -1.67 -9.45
C PHE A 226 9.68 -0.19 -9.48
N GLY A 227 9.73 0.40 -10.66
CA GLY A 227 9.47 1.81 -10.91
C GLY A 227 8.85 1.96 -12.29
N PHE A 228 7.94 2.92 -12.41
CA PHE A 228 7.20 3.20 -13.64
C PHE A 228 6.77 4.67 -13.65
N GLU A 229 6.42 5.19 -14.82
CA GLU A 229 5.86 6.53 -14.97
C GLU A 229 4.33 6.46 -14.88
N ALA A 230 3.76 7.09 -13.85
CA ALA A 230 2.33 6.99 -13.57
C ALA A 230 1.35 7.62 -14.59
N PRO A 231 1.70 8.68 -15.37
CA PRO A 231 0.70 9.38 -16.18
C PRO A 231 -0.09 8.52 -17.16
N GLU A 232 0.58 7.66 -17.95
CA GLU A 232 -0.10 6.86 -18.99
C GLU A 232 -0.99 5.78 -18.37
N VAL A 233 -0.51 5.12 -17.31
CA VAL A 233 -1.29 4.17 -16.50
C VAL A 233 -2.54 4.85 -15.91
N LEU A 234 -2.40 6.04 -15.35
CA LEU A 234 -3.53 6.75 -14.73
C LEU A 234 -4.54 7.23 -15.79
N LYS A 235 -4.08 7.68 -16.96
CA LYS A 235 -4.95 8.00 -18.10
C LYS A 235 -5.71 6.77 -18.60
N GLY A 236 -5.07 5.60 -18.65
CA GLY A 236 -5.70 4.31 -18.99
C GLY A 236 -6.87 3.93 -18.07
N LEU A 237 -6.84 4.42 -16.82
CA LEU A 237 -7.93 4.29 -15.85
C LEU A 237 -8.96 5.42 -15.89
N GLY A 238 -8.86 6.32 -16.87
CA GLY A 238 -9.76 7.45 -17.04
C GLY A 238 -9.43 8.67 -16.19
N LEU A 239 -8.30 8.70 -15.47
CA LEU A 239 -7.83 9.88 -14.74
C LEU A 239 -6.96 10.74 -15.67
N THR A 240 -7.58 11.69 -16.35
CA THR A 240 -6.95 12.44 -17.45
C THR A 240 -6.78 13.93 -17.16
N LEU A 241 -7.73 14.56 -16.46
CA LEU A 241 -7.75 16.01 -16.18
C LEU A 241 -6.53 16.54 -15.43
N PRO A 242 -5.90 15.79 -14.49
CA PRO A 242 -4.67 16.26 -13.84
C PRO A 242 -3.48 16.41 -14.79
N PHE A 243 -3.53 15.81 -15.98
CA PHE A 243 -2.46 15.78 -16.96
C PHE A 243 -2.75 16.63 -18.19
N PHE A 244 -3.92 17.29 -18.24
CA PHE A 244 -4.26 18.23 -19.30
C PHE A 244 -3.74 19.63 -18.95
N PRO A 245 -3.13 20.35 -19.92
CA PRO A 245 -2.62 21.69 -19.72
C PRO A 245 -3.73 22.75 -19.58
#